data_AF-A0A7V3TY69-F1
#
_entry.id   AF-A0A7V3TY69-F1
#
_cell.length_a   1.000
_cell.length_b   1.000
_cell.length_c   1.000
_cell.angle_alpha   90.00
_cell.angle_beta   90.00
_cell.angle_gamma   90.00
#
_symmetry.space_group_name_H-M   'P 1'
#
loop_
_entity.id
_entity.type
_entity.pdbx_description
1 polymer ?
#
loop_
_entity_poly.entity_id
_entity_poly.type
_entity_poly.pdbx_seq_one_letter_code
_entity_poly.pdbx_strand_id
1 'polypeptide(L)' 'MTESNAPGRPSGPLNPQALRLEDMARLLSAAGPKAVTMEMLQADIAAGAPSNVDGTMNLVHYVAWLLKEAGRGD' A
#
# COMPACT_ATOMS: atom_id res chain seq x y z
N MET A 1 29.97 11.48 -14.26
CA MET A 1 28.88 12.28 -13.66
C MET A 1 27.70 12.16 -14.59
N THR A 2 26.77 11.25 -14.30
CA THR A 2 25.50 11.18 -15.04
C THR A 2 24.41 11.11 -13.99
N GLU A 3 23.84 12.27 -13.70
CA GLU A 3 22.73 12.43 -12.76
C GLU A 3 21.49 11.79 -13.38
N SER A 4 21.07 10.66 -12.82
CA SER A 4 19.82 10.00 -13.18
C SER A 4 18.67 10.75 -12.51
N ASN A 5 18.18 11.80 -13.18
CA ASN A 5 17.01 12.55 -12.76
C ASN A 5 15.74 11.77 -13.16
N ALA A 6 15.33 10.83 -12.31
CA ALA A 6 13.98 10.29 -12.34
C ALA A 6 13.01 11.36 -11.78
N PRO A 7 11.84 11.59 -12.41
CA PRO A 7 10.90 12.62 -11.94
C PRO A 7 10.59 12.41 -10.46
N GLY A 8 10.82 13.48 -9.69
CA GLY A 8 11.00 13.47 -8.24
C GLY A 8 9.98 12.64 -7.48
N ARG A 9 10.45 11.56 -6.85
CA ARG A 9 9.75 10.96 -5.72
C ARG A 9 9.78 12.01 -4.60
N PRO A 10 8.63 12.46 -4.07
CA PRO A 10 8.65 13.36 -2.93
C PRO A 10 9.35 12.63 -1.78
N SER A 11 10.57 13.06 -1.47
CA SER A 11 11.43 12.56 -0.38
C SER A 11 10.94 13.05 0.99
N GLY A 12 9.62 13.25 1.12
CA GLY A 12 8.97 13.64 2.36
C GLY A 12 8.72 12.44 3.27
N PRO A 13 8.49 12.69 4.56
CA PRO A 13 8.13 11.63 5.51
C PRO A 13 6.86 10.90 5.05
N LEU A 14 6.85 9.58 5.16
CA LEU A 14 5.68 8.75 4.89
C LEU A 14 4.55 9.10 5.87
N ASN A 15 3.35 9.32 5.33
CA ASN A 15 2.15 9.46 6.14
C ASN A 15 1.36 8.13 6.15
N PRO A 16 1.30 7.40 7.27
CA PRO A 16 0.61 6.10 7.33
C PRO A 16 -0.90 6.19 7.09
N GLN A 17 -1.50 7.39 7.18
CA GLN A 17 -2.92 7.61 6.87
C GLN A 17 -3.19 7.87 5.38
N ALA A 18 -2.15 8.15 4.59
CA ALA A 18 -2.27 8.51 3.18
C ALA A 18 -1.06 8.01 2.39
N LEU A 19 -0.91 6.69 2.30
CA LEU A 19 0.14 6.04 1.53
C LEU A 19 -0.27 5.84 0.08
N ARG A 20 0.60 6.18 -0.87
CA ARG A 20 0.43 5.74 -2.26
C ARG A 20 0.56 4.22 -2.33
N LEU A 21 -0.10 3.60 -3.31
CA LEU A 21 -0.02 2.14 -3.50
C LEU A 21 1.42 1.64 -3.64
N GLU A 22 2.29 2.41 -4.31
CA GLU A 22 3.72 2.09 -4.44
C GLU A 22 4.44 2.02 -3.08
N ASP A 23 4.19 3.01 -2.21
CA ASP A 23 4.81 3.08 -0.89
C ASP A 23 4.24 2.00 0.05
N MET A 24 2.94 1.74 -0.04
CA MET A 24 2.27 0.65 0.67
C MET A 24 2.86 -0.71 0.28
N ALA A 25 2.95 -1.00 -1.02
CA ALA A 25 3.51 -2.25 -1.54
C ALA A 25 4.96 -2.45 -1.08
N ARG A 26 5.77 -1.39 -1.15
CA ARG A 26 7.16 -1.41 -0.65
C ARG A 26 7.23 -1.66 0.85
N LEU A 27 6.42 -0.95 1.64
CA LEU A 27 6.41 -1.07 3.10
C LEU A 27 6.02 -2.48 3.53
N LEU A 28 4.94 -3.03 2.96
CA LEU A 28 4.45 -4.36 3.30
C LEU A 28 5.42 -5.46 2.84
N SER A 29 6.02 -5.31 1.65
CA SER A 29 7.06 -6.23 1.15
C SER A 29 8.30 -6.25 2.04
N ALA A 30 8.66 -5.10 2.62
CA ALA A 30 9.80 -5.02 3.54
C ALA A 30 9.49 -5.57 4.93
N ALA A 31 8.21 -5.56 5.33
CA ALA A 31 7.76 -6.00 6.65
C ALA A 31 7.54 -7.51 6.77
N GLY A 32 7.43 -8.23 5.66
CA GLY A 32 7.07 -9.65 5.65
C GLY A 32 7.88 -10.51 4.67
N PRO A 33 7.78 -11.85 4.78
CA PRO A 33 8.52 -12.77 3.92
C PRO A 33 7.96 -12.86 2.49
N LYS A 34 6.77 -12.33 2.24
CA LYS A 34 6.12 -12.31 0.92
C LYS A 34 6.16 -10.92 0.33
N ALA A 35 6.59 -10.83 -0.93
CA ALA A 35 6.48 -9.59 -1.68
C ALA A 35 5.00 -9.24 -1.91
N VAL A 36 4.65 -7.99 -1.67
CA VAL A 36 3.34 -7.39 -1.95
C VAL A 36 3.49 -6.48 -3.15
N THR A 37 2.72 -6.71 -4.20
CA THR A 37 2.74 -5.89 -5.43
C THR A 37 1.59 -4.90 -5.44
N MET A 38 1.68 -3.86 -6.28
CA MET A 38 0.55 -2.95 -6.49
C MET A 38 -0.67 -3.66 -7.07
N GLU A 39 -0.47 -4.67 -7.92
CA GLU A 39 -1.56 -5.45 -8.51
C GLU A 39 -2.35 -6.19 -7.42
N MET A 40 -1.68 -6.72 -6.39
CA MET A 40 -2.34 -7.31 -5.22
C MET A 40 -3.18 -6.28 -4.48
N LEU A 41 -2.62 -5.10 -4.19
CA LEU A 41 -3.35 -4.03 -3.51
C LEU A 41 -4.58 -3.55 -4.32
N GLN A 42 -4.45 -3.48 -5.64
CA GLN A 42 -5.58 -3.13 -6.52
C GLN A 42 -6.66 -4.21 -6.53
N ALA A 43 -6.27 -5.49 -6.48
CA ALA A 43 -7.22 -6.59 -6.33
C ALA A 43 -7.94 -6.52 -4.98
N ASP A 44 -7.24 -6.17 -3.90
CA ASP A 44 -7.84 -5.99 -2.58
C ASP A 44 -8.83 -4.80 -2.58
N ILE A 45 -8.48 -3.68 -3.23
CA ILE A 45 -9.41 -2.54 -3.42
C ILE A 45 -10.63 -2.98 -4.22
N ALA A 46 -10.46 -3.74 -5.30
CA ALA A 46 -11.57 -4.28 -6.08
C ALA A 46 -12.44 -5.25 -5.25
N ALA A 47 -11.86 -5.96 -4.29
CA ALA A 47 -12.55 -6.81 -3.32
C ALA A 47 -13.23 -6.01 -2.18
N GLY A 48 -13.04 -4.68 -2.13
CA GLY A 48 -13.68 -3.79 -1.17
C GLY A 48 -12.79 -3.32 -0.03
N ALA A 49 -11.46 -3.44 -0.17
CA ALA A 49 -10.53 -2.83 0.78
C ALA A 49 -10.69 -1.29 0.79
N PRO A 50 -10.61 -0.65 1.96
CA PRO A 50 -10.82 0.79 2.07
C PRO A 50 -9.67 1.57 1.42
N SER A 51 -10.01 2.54 0.56
CA SER A 51 -9.11 3.54 -0.01
C SER A 51 -9.62 4.96 0.28
N ASN A 52 -8.70 5.91 0.32
CA ASN A 52 -9.02 7.33 0.46
C ASN A 52 -9.56 7.89 -0.87
N VAL A 53 -10.30 8.99 -0.81
CA VAL A 53 -10.88 9.65 -2.01
C VAL A 53 -9.83 10.08 -3.03
N ASP A 54 -8.63 10.44 -2.56
CA ASP A 54 -7.49 10.82 -3.41
C ASP A 54 -6.72 9.63 -4.00
N GLY A 55 -7.11 8.39 -3.69
CA GLY A 55 -6.48 7.17 -4.20
C GLY A 55 -5.31 6.64 -3.36
N THR A 56 -4.94 7.32 -2.27
CA THR A 56 -4.05 6.75 -1.25
C THR A 56 -4.79 5.77 -0.34
N MET A 57 -4.06 5.08 0.54
CA MET A 57 -4.60 4.14 1.51
C MET A 57 -4.12 4.46 2.93
N ASN A 58 -5.01 4.26 3.90
CA ASN A 58 -4.68 4.26 5.31
C ASN A 58 -4.22 2.86 5.72
N LEU A 59 -2.99 2.74 6.21
CA LEU A 59 -2.37 1.46 6.58
C LEU A 59 -3.17 0.70 7.65
N VAL A 60 -3.63 1.39 8.69
CA VAL A 60 -4.33 0.75 9.80
C VAL A 60 -5.68 0.22 9.35
N HIS A 61 -6.42 0.99 8.55
CA HIS A 61 -7.70 0.54 8.00
C HIS A 61 -7.54 -0.65 7.06
N TYR A 62 -6.49 -0.62 6.23
CA TYR A 62 -6.18 -1.72 5.32
C TYR A 62 -5.84 -3.01 6.08
N VAL A 63 -5.00 -2.93 7.12
CA VAL A 63 -4.68 -4.10 7.96
C VAL A 63 -5.92 -4.63 8.69
N ALA A 64 -6.78 -3.74 9.21
CA ALA A 64 -8.04 -4.14 9.84
C ALA A 64 -8.97 -4.88 8.86
N TRP A 65 -9.05 -4.41 7.60
CA TRP A 65 -9.79 -5.10 6.55
C TRP A 65 -9.17 -6.47 6.22
N LEU A 66 -7.84 -6.56 6.09
CA LEU A 66 -7.15 -7.83 5.85
C LEU A 66 -7.43 -8.87 6.94
N LEU A 67 -7.37 -8.46 8.21
CA LEU A 67 -7.67 -9.35 9.34
C LEU A 67 -9.12 -9.83 9.31
N LYS A 68 -10.06 -8.94 8.97
CA LYS A 68 -11.46 -9.31 8.77
C LYS A 68 -11.61 -10.32 7.63
N GLU A 69 -10.94 -10.11 6.51
CA GLU A 69 -11.07 -10.97 5.32
C GLU A 69 -10.41 -12.34 5.53
N ALA A 70 -9.25 -12.39 6.20
CA ALA A 70 -8.60 -13.63 6.61
C ALA A 70 -9.49 -14.47 7.54
N GLY A 71 -10.30 -13.84 8.39
CA GLY A 71 -11.27 -14.51 9.27
C GLY A 71 -12.59 -14.93 8.60
N ARG A 72 -12.81 -14.59 7.32
CA ARG A 72 -13.96 -15.09 6.53
C ARG A 72 -13.64 -16.41 5.80
N GLY A 73 -12.39 -16.85 5.82
CA GLY A 73 -11.92 -18.09 5.23
C GLY A 73 -11.86 -19.24 6.23
N ASP A 74 -13.02 -19.61 6.79
CA ASP A 74 -13.37 -20.87 7.48
C ASP A 74 -14.84 -21.20 7.12
#